data_AF-P0DY18-F1
#
_entry.id   AF-P0DY18-F1
#
_cell.length_a   1.000
_cell.length_b   1.000
_cell.length_c   1.000
_cell.angle_alpha   90.00
_cell.angle_beta   90.00
_cell.angle_gamma   90.00
#
_symmetry.space_group_name_H-M   'P 1'
#
loop_
_entity.id
_entity.type
_entity.pdbx_description
1 polymer ?
#
loop_
_entity_poly.entity_id
_entity_poly.type
_entity_poly.pdbx_seq_one_letter_code
_entity_poly.pdbx_strand_id
1 'polypeptide(L)'
;MNCKLTALLFLGLIVIASCGWINEKKMQQKIDEKIGKNIIGGMAKAVIHKMAKNEFQCVANVDTLGNCKKHCAKTTGEKGYCHGTKCKCGIELSY
;
A
#
# COMPACT_ATOMS: atom_id res chain seq x y z
N MET A 1 26.63 -3.68 -10.93
CA MET A 1 25.53 -4.19 -10.08
C MET A 1 25.12 -5.56 -10.59
N ASN A 2 25.26 -6.61 -9.78
CA ASN A 2 24.86 -7.96 -10.18
C ASN A 2 23.33 -8.04 -10.25
N CYS A 3 22.75 -8.21 -11.45
CA CYS A 3 21.29 -8.25 -11.65
C CYS A 3 20.60 -9.27 -10.74
N LYS A 4 21.26 -10.39 -10.44
CA LYS A 4 20.77 -11.43 -9.53
C LYS A 4 20.60 -10.91 -8.09
N LEU A 5 21.55 -10.11 -7.60
CA LEU A 5 21.50 -9.53 -6.25
C LEU A 5 20.37 -8.49 -6.16
N THR A 6 20.22 -7.67 -7.19
CA THR A 6 19.14 -6.67 -7.27
C THR A 6 17.76 -7.34 -7.27
N ALA A 7 17.57 -8.39 -8.06
CA ALA A 7 16.32 -9.15 -8.10
C ALA A 7 15.97 -9.76 -6.74
N LEU A 8 16.95 -10.34 -6.03
CA LEU A 8 16.76 -10.91 -4.70
C LEU A 8 16.36 -9.85 -3.65
N LEU A 9 16.93 -8.65 -3.71
CA LEU A 9 16.55 -7.55 -2.82
C LEU A 9 15.11 -7.10 -3.05
N PHE A 10 14.69 -6.98 -4.32
CA PHE A 10 13.30 -6.65 -4.64
C PHE A 10 12.34 -7.76 -4.21
N LEU A 11 12.68 -9.03 -4.43
CA LEU A 11 11.87 -10.15 -4.00
C LEU A 11 11.73 -10.17 -2.47
N GLY A 12 12.82 -9.92 -1.74
CA GLY A 12 12.81 -9.79 -0.29
C GLY A 12 11.86 -8.68 0.17
N LEU A 13 11.94 -7.50 -0.44
CA LEU A 13 11.02 -6.40 -0.12
C LEU A 13 9.56 -6.75 -0.41
N ILE A 14 9.29 -7.45 -1.52
CA ILE A 14 7.94 -7.90 -1.89
C ILE A 14 7.41 -8.92 -0.87
N VAL A 15 8.20 -9.93 -0.50
CA VAL A 15 7.81 -10.97 0.47
C VAL A 15 7.56 -10.37 1.85
N ILE A 16 8.44 -9.46 2.29
CA ILE A 16 8.26 -8.78 3.59
C ILE A 16 6.97 -7.94 3.56
N ALA A 17 6.65 -7.29 2.42
CA ALA A 17 5.40 -6.55 2.25
C ALA A 17 4.15 -7.45 2.17
N SER A 18 4.22 -8.59 1.50
CA SER A 18 3.06 -9.45 1.24
C SER A 18 2.71 -10.39 2.40
N CYS A 19 3.68 -10.80 3.23
CA CYS A 19 3.42 -11.68 4.37
C CYS A 19 2.74 -10.98 5.57
N GLY A 20 2.40 -9.70 5.50
CA GLY A 20 1.81 -8.96 6.62
C GLY A 20 2.68 -8.88 7.88
N TRP A 21 3.87 -9.50 7.86
CA TRP A 21 4.84 -9.49 8.95
C TRP A 21 5.41 -8.08 9.16
N ILE A 22 5.33 -7.24 8.13
CA ILE A 22 5.37 -5.78 8.24
C ILE A 22 4.10 -5.33 8.96
N ASN A 23 4.16 -5.36 10.29
CA ASN A 23 3.33 -4.48 11.08
C ASN A 23 3.82 -3.05 10.81
N GLU A 24 2.96 -2.17 10.31
CA GLU A 24 3.27 -0.77 9.98
C GLU A 24 4.14 -0.11 11.07
N LYS A 25 3.80 -0.38 12.34
CA LYS A 25 4.54 0.08 13.52
C LYS A 25 6.01 -0.34 13.54
N LYS A 26 6.33 -1.59 13.18
CA LYS A 26 7.72 -2.09 13.14
C LYS A 26 8.52 -1.42 12.03
N MET A 27 7.91 -1.17 10.87
CA MET A 27 8.60 -0.45 9.78
C MET A 27 8.81 1.01 10.14
N GLN A 28 7.81 1.67 10.75
CA GLN A 28 7.95 3.04 11.22
C GLN A 28 9.06 3.16 12.28
N GLN A 29 9.14 2.21 13.22
CA GLN A 29 10.25 2.14 14.18
C GLN A 29 11.62 1.96 13.49
N LYS A 30 11.73 1.05 12.52
CA LYS A 30 12.99 0.88 11.78
C LYS A 30 13.38 2.12 10.97
N ILE A 31 12.42 2.86 10.44
CA ILE A 31 12.68 4.15 9.79
C ILE A 31 13.21 5.15 10.81
N ASP A 32 12.61 5.22 12.00
CA ASP A 32 13.08 6.08 13.08
C ASP A 32 14.52 5.74 13.50
N GLU A 33 14.87 4.46 13.58
CA GLU A 33 16.22 4.02 13.95
C GLU A 33 17.25 4.29 12.85
N LYS A 34 16.91 4.06 11.57
CA LYS A 34 17.88 4.16 10.46
C LYS A 34 17.98 5.53 9.81
N ILE A 35 16.85 6.19 9.61
CA ILE A 35 16.76 7.47 8.90
C ILE A 35 16.68 8.63 9.89
N GLY A 36 16.17 8.36 11.10
CA GLY A 36 15.95 9.37 12.12
C GLY A 36 14.61 10.10 11.96
N LYS A 37 14.25 10.86 12.99
CA LYS A 37 13.02 11.68 13.04
C LYS A 37 13.12 13.00 12.26
N ASN A 38 13.79 12.97 11.11
CA ASN A 38 13.92 14.13 10.21
C ASN A 38 12.84 14.11 9.11
N ILE A 39 12.85 15.12 8.24
CA ILE A 39 11.88 15.26 7.12
C ILE A 39 11.87 14.00 6.24
N ILE A 40 13.04 13.42 5.96
CA ILE A 40 13.17 12.22 5.12
C ILE A 40 12.51 11.02 5.81
N GLY A 41 12.77 10.82 7.10
CA GLY A 41 12.14 9.78 7.90
C GLY A 41 10.62 9.95 7.96
N GLY A 42 10.14 11.18 8.11
CA GLY A 42 8.72 11.52 8.05
C GLY A 42 8.07 11.14 6.72
N MET A 43 8.70 11.50 5.59
CA MET A 43 8.22 11.13 4.26
C MET A 43 8.19 9.62 4.07
N ALA A 44 9.26 8.91 4.46
CA ALA A 44 9.31 7.45 4.34
C ALA A 44 8.18 6.78 5.14
N LYS A 45 7.90 7.24 6.36
CA LYS A 45 6.76 6.73 7.14
C LYS A 45 5.42 7.02 6.48
N ALA A 46 5.24 8.21 5.91
CA ALA A 46 4.01 8.57 5.22
C ALA A 46 3.76 7.67 3.99
N VAL A 47 4.82 7.33 3.25
CA VAL A 47 4.74 6.38 2.12
C VAL A 47 4.35 4.99 2.63
N ILE A 48 5.03 4.48 3.66
CA ILE A 48 4.68 3.17 4.24
C ILE A 48 3.25 3.16 4.76
N HIS A 49 2.83 4.21 5.45
CA HIS A 49 1.47 4.35 5.97
C HIS A 49 0.43 4.31 4.84
N LYS A 50 0.71 4.99 3.71
CA LYS A 50 -0.18 4.97 2.54
C LYS A 50 -0.17 3.62 1.83
N MET A 51 0.99 2.97 1.71
CA MET A 51 1.12 1.64 1.08
C MET A 51 0.44 0.54 1.93
N ALA A 52 0.62 0.56 3.25
CA ALA A 52 -0.02 -0.38 4.15
C ALA A 52 -1.55 -0.24 4.16
N LYS A 53 -2.05 0.98 3.92
CA LYS A 53 -3.49 1.27 3.80
C LYS A 53 -4.03 1.09 2.39
N ASN A 54 -3.19 0.74 1.40
CA ASN A 54 -3.61 0.55 0.03
C ASN A 54 -4.41 -0.76 -0.09
N GLU A 55 -5.72 -0.62 -0.11
CA GLU A 55 -6.64 -1.73 -0.36
C GLU A 55 -6.86 -1.88 -1.85
N PHE A 56 -6.67 -3.09 -2.34
CA PHE A 56 -6.93 -3.45 -3.74
C PHE A 56 -6.29 -2.49 -4.77
N GLN A 57 -5.16 -1.87 -4.42
CA GLN A 57 -4.40 -0.98 -5.30
C GLN A 57 -5.14 0.32 -5.68
N CYS A 58 -6.00 0.81 -4.79
CA CYS A 58 -6.51 2.18 -4.83
C CYS A 58 -5.38 3.19 -4.55
N VAL A 59 -5.14 4.09 -5.50
CA VAL A 59 -4.19 5.21 -5.33
C VAL A 59 -4.88 6.50 -5.76
N ALA A 60 -5.00 7.45 -4.82
CA ALA A 60 -5.56 8.77 -5.07
C ALA A 60 -6.93 8.72 -5.78
N ASN A 61 -7.88 7.94 -5.24
CA ASN A 61 -9.23 7.74 -5.80
C ASN A 61 -9.29 6.95 -7.11
N VAL A 62 -8.17 6.43 -7.59
CA VAL A 62 -8.11 5.65 -8.84
C VAL A 62 -7.83 4.18 -8.55
N ASP A 63 -8.66 3.30 -9.12
CA ASP A 63 -8.45 1.86 -9.11
C ASP A 63 -7.46 1.47 -10.22
N THR A 64 -6.17 1.52 -9.91
CA THR A 64 -5.10 1.42 -10.91
C THR A 64 -5.08 0.09 -11.67
N LEU A 65 -5.46 -1.03 -11.03
CA LEU A 65 -5.50 -2.36 -11.66
C LEU A 65 -6.92 -2.95 -11.80
N GLY A 66 -7.96 -2.16 -11.50
CA GLY A 66 -9.34 -2.64 -11.52
C GLY A 66 -9.66 -3.65 -10.41
N ASN A 67 -8.83 -3.73 -9.37
CA ASN A 67 -8.93 -4.73 -8.32
C ASN A 67 -10.00 -4.37 -7.28
N CYS A 68 -10.22 -3.08 -7.01
CA CYS A 68 -11.33 -2.64 -6.18
C CYS A 68 -12.67 -2.96 -6.85
N LYS A 69 -12.79 -2.66 -8.14
CA LYS A 69 -13.97 -3.01 -8.95
C LYS A 69 -14.25 -4.51 -8.95
N LYS A 70 -13.22 -5.33 -9.20
CA LYS A 70 -13.36 -6.80 -9.19
C LYS A 70 -13.74 -7.33 -7.82
N HIS A 71 -13.14 -6.78 -6.76
CA HIS A 71 -13.46 -7.15 -5.39
C HIS A 71 -14.93 -6.89 -5.09
N CYS A 72 -15.42 -5.67 -5.27
CA CYS A 72 -16.79 -5.31 -4.96
C CYS A 72 -17.82 -6.05 -5.80
N ALA A 73 -17.56 -6.23 -7.10
CA ALA A 73 -18.41 -7.04 -7.96
C ALA A 73 -18.52 -8.48 -7.46
N LYS A 74 -17.44 -9.04 -6.89
CA LYS A 74 -17.43 -10.41 -6.35
C LYS A 74 -18.03 -10.53 -4.95
N THR A 75 -17.84 -9.53 -4.08
CA THR A 75 -18.26 -9.63 -2.66
C THR A 75 -19.66 -9.10 -2.40
N THR A 76 -20.09 -8.07 -3.13
CA THR A 76 -21.37 -7.37 -2.90
C THR A 76 -22.25 -7.31 -4.14
N GLY A 77 -21.68 -7.56 -5.34
CA GLY A 77 -22.38 -7.33 -6.61
C GLY A 77 -22.45 -5.85 -7.01
N GLU A 78 -21.91 -4.95 -6.20
CA GLU A 78 -21.93 -3.51 -6.43
C GLU A 78 -20.67 -3.03 -7.17
N LYS A 79 -20.72 -1.81 -7.69
CA LYS A 79 -19.53 -1.14 -8.23
C LYS A 79 -18.59 -0.78 -7.07
N GLY A 80 -17.29 -1.00 -7.29
CA GLY A 80 -16.23 -0.56 -6.38
C GLY A 80 -15.69 0.81 -6.75
N TYR A 81 -15.51 1.66 -5.74
CA TYR A 81 -15.00 3.02 -5.83
C TYR A 81 -13.82 3.21 -4.87
N CYS A 82 -12.75 3.83 -5.35
CA CYS A 82 -11.59 4.12 -4.51
C CYS A 82 -11.79 5.43 -3.75
N HIS A 83 -11.65 5.40 -2.43
CA HIS A 83 -11.67 6.56 -1.52
C HIS A 83 -10.28 6.74 -0.92
N GLY A 84 -9.48 7.60 -1.52
CA GLY A 84 -8.05 7.75 -1.25
C GLY A 84 -7.30 6.48 -1.63
N THR A 85 -6.90 5.70 -0.63
CA THR A 85 -6.25 4.38 -0.79
C THR A 85 -7.15 3.22 -0.37
N LYS A 86 -8.43 3.48 -0.06
CA LYS A 86 -9.39 2.48 0.40
C LYS A 86 -10.35 2.10 -0.70
N CYS A 87 -10.84 0.86 -0.69
CA CYS A 87 -11.87 0.42 -1.60
C CYS A 87 -13.23 0.45 -0.90
N LYS A 88 -14.25 1.04 -1.53
CA LYS A 88 -15.62 1.10 -1.03
C LYS A 88 -16.57 0.54 -2.08
N CYS A 89 -17.43 -0.40 -1.67
CA CYS A 89 -18.46 -0.97 -2.55
C CYS A 89 -19.74 -0.15 -2.41
N GLY A 90 -20.36 0.23 -3.54
CA GLY A 90 -21.63 0.95 -3.58
C GLY A 90 -21.58 2.44 -3.18
N ILE A 91 -20.45 2.92 -2.64
CA ILE A 91 -20.31 4.30 -2.15
C ILE A 91 -19.50 5.11 -3.18
N GLU A 92 -20.22 5.86 -4.01
CA GLU A 92 -19.60 6.82 -4.93
C GLU A 92 -18.91 7.95 -4.17
N LEU A 93 -17.85 8.52 -4.76
CA LEU A 93 -17.22 9.72 -4.23
C LEU A 93 -18.17 10.90 -4.46
N SER A 94 -18.68 11.48 -3.38
CA SER A 94 -19.47 12.71 -3.41
C SER A 94 -18.61 13.88 -2.92
N TYR A 95 -17.81 14.46 -3.80
CA TYR A 95 -17.22 15.78 -3.62
C TYR A 95 -17.31 16.58 -4.91
#